data_AF-A0A7X7EXT4-F1
#
_entry.id   AF-A0A7X7EXT4-F1
#
_cell.length_a   1.000
_cell.length_b   1.000
_cell.length_c   1.000
_cell.angle_alpha   90.00
_cell.angle_beta   90.00
_cell.angle_gamma   90.00
#
_symmetry.space_group_name_H-M   'P 1'
#
loop_
_entity.id
_entity.type
_entity.pdbx_description
1 polymer ?
#
loop_
_entity_poly.entity_id
_entity_poly.type
_entity_poly.pdbx_seq_one_letter_code
_entity_poly.pdbx_strand_id
1 'polypeptide(L)'
;MILGETGAGKSSLTASFALEGAGFLTDDITPVVYSDGDPMIWSLHEVIRIRRSTALQLSIDPSVLREAEAGTGKQYMKVKHAGVSQFPLDVIIKMEVGDTDVPLFDQPLPADRFSFLRSEICMSDLLAGMPYTERSYLLQLLQIVEKVHFIRVIRPSEIRIKELHALVSEYIRTSFSGGVRR
;
A
#
# COMPACT_ATOMS: atom_id res chain seq x y z
N MET A 1 3.63 2.80 0.78
CA MET A 1 2.36 2.58 0.03
C MET A 1 2.30 1.14 -0.47
N ILE A 2 1.13 0.51 -0.46
CA ILE A 2 0.96 -0.89 -0.88
C ILE A 2 0.03 -0.95 -2.11
N LEU A 3 0.54 -1.48 -3.22
CA LEU A 3 -0.14 -1.65 -4.51
C LEU A 3 -0.46 -3.13 -4.74
N GLY A 4 -1.31 -3.46 -5.71
CA GLY A 4 -1.72 -4.83 -5.97
C GLY A 4 -3.19 -4.97 -6.34
N GLU A 5 -3.56 -6.12 -6.87
CA GLU A 5 -4.95 -6.37 -7.27
C GLU A 5 -5.89 -6.58 -6.06
N THR A 6 -7.18 -6.64 -6.35
CA THR A 6 -8.17 -7.04 -5.34
C THR A 6 -7.88 -8.46 -4.88
N GLY A 7 -7.76 -8.66 -3.56
CA GLY A 7 -7.41 -9.96 -2.99
C GLY A 7 -5.91 -10.20 -2.82
N ALA A 8 -5.04 -9.31 -3.32
CA ALA A 8 -3.59 -9.41 -3.10
C ALA A 8 -3.19 -9.32 -1.62
N GLY A 9 -4.07 -8.80 -0.75
CA GLY A 9 -3.84 -8.71 0.70
C GLY A 9 -3.40 -7.33 1.19
N LYS A 10 -3.52 -6.29 0.35
CA LYS A 10 -3.13 -4.90 0.66
C LYS A 10 -3.69 -4.40 1.99
N SER A 11 -5.02 -4.32 2.11
CA SER A 11 -5.68 -3.81 3.33
C SER A 11 -5.41 -4.69 4.54
N SER A 12 -5.23 -6.01 4.35
CA SER A 12 -4.86 -6.94 5.42
C SER A 12 -3.45 -6.67 5.95
N LEU A 13 -2.50 -6.38 5.06
CA LEU A 13 -1.12 -6.07 5.42
C LEU A 13 -1.04 -4.69 6.07
N THR A 14 -1.73 -3.70 5.51
CA THR A 14 -1.88 -2.36 6.12
C THR A 14 -2.45 -2.44 7.53
N ALA A 15 -3.52 -3.23 7.72
CA ALA A 15 -4.13 -3.44 9.03
C ALA A 15 -3.14 -4.10 10.02
N SER A 16 -2.36 -5.09 9.58
CA SER A 16 -1.35 -5.73 10.42
C SER A 16 -0.31 -4.72 10.93
N PHE A 17 0.21 -3.86 10.04
CA PHE A 17 1.15 -2.80 10.45
C PHE A 17 0.51 -1.81 11.43
N ALA A 18 -0.74 -1.40 11.16
CA ALA A 18 -1.45 -0.45 12.03
C ALA A 18 -1.68 -1.02 13.45
N LEU A 19 -2.01 -2.32 13.56
CA LEU A 19 -2.20 -3.00 14.85
C LEU A 19 -0.90 -3.14 15.64
N GLU A 20 0.23 -3.27 14.95
CA GLU A 20 1.59 -3.29 15.55
C GLU A 20 2.14 -1.88 15.81
N GLY A 21 1.28 -0.85 15.73
CA GLY A 21 1.59 0.52 16.15
C GLY A 21 2.08 1.44 15.04
N ALA A 22 2.12 1.01 13.78
CA ALA A 22 2.44 1.91 12.67
C ALA A 22 1.37 3.00 12.52
N GLY A 23 1.80 4.23 12.20
CA GLY A 23 0.89 5.33 11.89
C GLY A 23 0.14 5.08 10.59
N PHE A 24 -1.19 5.17 10.63
CA PHE A 24 -2.02 5.06 9.43
C PHE A 24 -2.24 6.40 8.75
N LEU A 25 -2.21 6.41 7.41
CA LEU A 25 -2.40 7.61 6.58
C LEU A 25 -3.71 7.55 5.77
N THR A 26 -3.88 6.50 4.95
CA THR A 26 -5.05 6.30 4.09
C THR A 26 -5.09 4.87 3.52
N ASP A 27 -6.25 4.44 3.02
CA ASP A 27 -6.50 3.16 2.32
C ASP A 27 -7.45 3.43 1.12
N ASP A 28 -7.46 2.52 0.13
CA ASP A 28 -8.23 2.59 -1.13
C ASP A 28 -7.78 3.71 -2.09
N ILE A 29 -7.83 4.98 -1.66
CA ILE A 29 -7.36 6.15 -2.43
C ILE A 29 -6.21 6.81 -1.69
N THR A 30 -5.05 6.88 -2.34
CA THR A 30 -3.83 7.46 -1.77
C THR A 30 -3.36 8.63 -2.62
N PRO A 31 -3.72 9.89 -2.29
CA PRO A 31 -3.21 11.04 -3.00
C PRO A 31 -1.70 11.17 -2.76
N VAL A 32 -0.96 11.30 -3.84
CA VAL A 32 0.46 11.67 -3.81
C VAL A 32 0.57 13.14 -4.17
N VAL A 33 1.04 13.94 -3.23
CA VAL A 33 1.32 15.37 -3.42
C VAL A 33 2.83 15.58 -3.46
N TYR A 34 3.28 16.70 -4.00
CA TYR A 34 4.70 17.02 -4.07
C TYR A 34 5.01 18.21 -3.17
N SER A 35 6.03 18.05 -2.32
CA SER A 35 6.58 19.14 -1.51
C SER A 35 8.07 19.25 -1.82
N ASP A 36 8.52 20.43 -2.24
CA ASP A 36 9.91 20.69 -2.64
C ASP A 36 10.47 19.69 -3.67
N GLY A 37 9.58 19.14 -4.51
CA GLY A 37 9.90 18.16 -5.55
C GLY A 37 9.97 16.71 -5.07
N ASP A 38 9.70 16.43 -3.79
CA ASP A 38 9.64 15.08 -3.24
C ASP A 38 8.21 14.57 -3.13
N PRO A 39 7.95 13.29 -3.46
CA PRO A 39 6.62 12.70 -3.38
C PRO A 39 6.23 12.43 -1.92
N MET A 40 5.05 12.91 -1.54
CA MET A 40 4.47 12.80 -0.20
C MET A 40 3.09 12.14 -0.29
N ILE A 41 2.79 11.26 0.66
CA ILE A 41 1.44 10.72 0.86
C ILE A 41 0.63 11.74 1.65
N TRP A 42 -0.53 12.14 1.14
CA TRP A 42 -1.49 12.94 1.89
C TRP A 42 -2.34 12.03 2.79
N SER A 43 -2.34 12.32 4.09
CA SER A 43 -3.23 11.66 5.04
C SER A 43 -4.67 12.15 4.87
N LEU A 44 -5.62 11.24 4.66
CA LEU A 44 -7.02 11.58 4.37
C LEU A 44 -7.97 11.17 5.50
N HIS A 45 -8.00 9.88 5.86
CA HIS A 45 -9.05 9.29 6.70
C HIS A 45 -8.51 8.20 7.61
N GLU A 46 -9.23 7.87 8.69
CA GLU A 46 -8.80 6.95 9.77
C GLU A 46 -9.43 5.55 9.68
N VAL A 47 -9.80 5.09 8.49
CA VAL A 47 -10.57 3.85 8.31
C VAL A 47 -9.94 2.95 7.25
N ILE A 48 -9.81 1.66 7.59
CA ILE A 48 -9.40 0.60 6.66
C ILE A 48 -10.59 -0.32 6.40
N ARG A 49 -10.79 -0.77 5.15
CA ARG A 49 -11.81 -1.76 4.80
C ARG A 49 -11.18 -3.16 4.71
N ILE A 50 -11.52 -4.05 5.64
CA ILE A 50 -10.96 -5.41 5.73
C ILE A 50 -12.02 -6.50 5.61
N ARG A 51 -11.64 -7.72 5.21
CA ARG A 51 -12.55 -8.88 5.22
C ARG A 51 -12.68 -9.48 6.62
N ARG A 52 -13.82 -10.09 6.92
CA ARG A 52 -14.06 -10.79 8.20
C ARG A 52 -13.01 -11.86 8.53
N SER A 53 -12.54 -12.60 7.53
CA SER A 53 -11.47 -13.59 7.73
C SER A 53 -10.15 -12.96 8.17
N THR A 54 -9.80 -11.80 7.63
CA THR A 54 -8.65 -11.00 8.07
C THR A 54 -8.83 -10.51 9.50
N ALA A 55 -10.02 -10.03 9.86
CA ALA A 55 -10.32 -9.59 11.23
C ALA A 55 -10.09 -10.71 12.26
N LEU A 56 -10.51 -11.93 11.93
CA LEU A 56 -10.29 -13.11 12.77
C LEU A 56 -8.80 -13.47 12.87
N GLN A 57 -8.06 -13.49 11.76
CA GLN A 57 -6.62 -13.79 11.75
C GLN A 57 -5.81 -12.78 12.57
N LEU A 58 -6.18 -11.51 12.49
CA LEU A 58 -5.54 -10.42 13.24
C LEU A 58 -6.05 -10.30 14.68
N SER A 59 -7.03 -11.12 15.08
CA SER A 59 -7.65 -11.06 16.41
C SER A 59 -8.17 -9.66 16.77
N ILE A 60 -8.72 -8.95 15.78
CA ILE A 60 -9.25 -7.60 15.94
C ILE A 60 -10.49 -7.63 16.83
N ASP A 61 -10.54 -6.73 17.81
CA ASP A 61 -11.72 -6.56 18.67
C ASP A 61 -12.96 -6.24 17.80
N PRO A 62 -14.03 -7.05 17.87
CA PRO A 62 -15.27 -6.77 17.16
C PRO A 62 -15.87 -5.39 17.46
N SER A 63 -15.55 -4.78 18.61
CA SER A 63 -16.08 -3.46 19.01
C SER A 63 -15.61 -2.31 18.12
N VAL A 64 -14.44 -2.45 17.48
CA VAL A 64 -13.88 -1.45 16.55
C VAL A 64 -14.27 -1.67 15.09
N LEU A 65 -15.05 -2.72 14.83
CA LEU A 65 -15.51 -3.10 13.50
C LEU A 65 -16.95 -2.65 13.24
N ARG A 66 -17.19 -2.10 12.06
CA ARG A 66 -18.54 -1.81 11.55
C ARG A 66 -18.73 -2.49 10.22
N GLU A 67 -19.91 -3.02 9.93
CA GLU A 67 -20.17 -3.55 8.58
C GLU A 67 -20.02 -2.43 7.54
N ALA A 68 -19.35 -2.74 6.43
CA ALA A 68 -19.09 -1.77 5.38
C ALA A 68 -20.25 -1.68 4.38
N GLU A 69 -20.57 -2.82 3.75
CA GLU A 69 -21.60 -2.96 2.72
C GLU A 69 -22.28 -4.31 2.93
N ALA A 70 -23.61 -4.33 3.00
CA ALA A 70 -24.40 -5.53 3.24
C ALA A 70 -24.07 -6.63 2.22
N GLY A 71 -23.81 -7.86 2.69
CA GLY A 71 -23.55 -9.02 1.83
C GLY A 71 -22.11 -9.16 1.32
N THR A 72 -21.22 -8.20 1.54
CA THR A 72 -19.82 -8.27 1.05
C THR A 72 -18.85 -8.97 2.01
N GLY A 73 -19.23 -9.13 3.28
CA GLY A 73 -18.37 -9.64 4.35
C GLY A 73 -17.18 -8.72 4.68
N LYS A 74 -17.20 -7.47 4.21
CA LYS A 74 -16.20 -6.44 4.51
C LYS A 74 -16.63 -5.60 5.72
N GLN A 75 -15.66 -5.20 6.52
CA GLN A 75 -15.83 -4.42 7.74
C GLN A 75 -14.90 -3.21 7.72
N TYR A 76 -15.39 -2.06 8.19
CA TYR A 76 -14.59 -0.89 8.49
C TYR A 76 -13.92 -1.05 9.85
N MET A 77 -12.61 -0.84 9.90
CA MET A 77 -11.81 -0.80 11.12
C MET A 77 -11.30 0.62 11.31
N LYS A 78 -11.58 1.22 12.48
CA LYS A 78 -10.94 2.47 12.89
C LYS A 78 -9.50 2.20 13.28
N VAL A 79 -8.59 3.05 12.82
CA VAL A 79 -7.15 2.94 13.12
C VAL A 79 -6.61 4.27 13.60
N LYS A 80 -5.54 4.21 14.40
CA LYS A 80 -4.88 5.39 14.91
C LYS A 80 -4.21 6.15 13.76
N HIS A 81 -4.66 7.38 13.53
CA HIS A 81 -4.04 8.30 12.59
C HIS A 81 -2.58 8.55 12.97
N ALA A 82 -1.71 8.69 11.97
CA ALA A 82 -0.29 9.00 12.17
C ALA A 82 -0.04 10.38 12.83
N GLY A 83 -1.07 11.24 12.90
CA GLY A 83 -0.98 12.58 13.49
C GLY A 83 -0.28 13.60 12.59
N VAL A 84 -0.04 13.26 11.32
CA VAL A 84 0.61 14.10 10.32
C VAL A 84 -0.34 14.38 9.15
N SER A 85 -0.20 15.54 8.51
CA SER A 85 -0.97 15.86 7.29
C SER A 85 -0.35 15.22 6.05
N GLN A 86 0.98 15.08 6.02
CA GLN A 86 1.74 14.52 4.91
C GLN A 86 2.89 13.66 5.45
N PHE A 87 3.29 12.64 4.69
CA PHE A 87 4.42 11.78 5.03
C PHE A 87 5.20 11.38 3.77
N PRO A 88 6.55 11.31 3.80
CA PRO A 88 7.34 10.92 2.63
C PRO A 88 6.91 9.58 2.03
N LEU A 89 6.85 9.51 0.70
CA LEU A 89 6.65 8.25 -0.02
C LEU A 89 8.02 7.60 -0.27
N ASP A 90 8.57 6.89 0.73
CA ASP A 90 9.90 6.27 0.60
C ASP A 90 9.88 4.87 -0.01
N VAL A 91 8.80 4.12 0.25
CA VAL A 91 8.68 2.71 -0.16
C VAL A 91 7.30 2.42 -0.76
N ILE A 92 7.33 1.75 -1.92
CA ILE A 92 6.18 1.16 -2.59
C ILE A 92 6.34 -0.36 -2.62
N ILE A 93 5.32 -1.06 -2.12
CA ILE A 93 5.25 -2.52 -2.11
C ILE A 93 4.19 -2.94 -3.11
N LYS A 94 4.56 -3.64 -4.19
CA LYS A 94 3.63 -4.29 -5.11
C LYS A 94 3.36 -5.71 -4.63
N MET A 95 2.13 -5.98 -4.22
CA MET A 95 1.67 -7.31 -3.81
C MET A 95 1.04 -8.06 -4.98
N GLU A 96 1.46 -9.31 -5.16
CA GLU A 96 0.94 -10.25 -6.14
C GLU A 96 0.69 -11.59 -5.48
N VAL A 97 -0.29 -12.34 -5.97
CA VAL A 97 -0.52 -13.73 -5.58
C VAL A 97 0.05 -14.61 -6.67
N GLY A 98 0.91 -15.55 -6.32
CA GLY A 98 1.55 -16.46 -7.25
C GLY A 98 1.52 -17.90 -6.76
N ASP A 99 1.84 -18.82 -7.66
CA ASP A 99 2.03 -20.23 -7.35
C ASP A 99 3.44 -20.42 -6.76
N THR A 100 3.54 -20.19 -5.45
CA THR A 100 4.79 -20.28 -4.70
C THR A 100 4.51 -20.79 -3.29
N ASP A 101 5.43 -21.57 -2.74
CA ASP A 101 5.32 -22.11 -1.38
C ASP A 101 5.69 -21.07 -0.31
N VAL A 102 6.53 -20.09 -0.67
CA VAL A 102 7.05 -19.06 0.25
C VAL A 102 7.04 -17.70 -0.44
N PRO A 103 6.87 -16.57 0.28
CA PRO A 103 6.93 -15.26 -0.33
C PRO A 103 8.26 -14.98 -1.01
N LEU A 104 8.19 -14.55 -2.27
CA LEU A 104 9.35 -14.13 -3.05
C LEU A 104 9.41 -12.60 -3.07
N PHE A 105 10.62 -12.08 -2.94
CA PHE A 105 10.90 -10.65 -2.92
C PHE A 105 11.90 -10.30 -4.02
N ASP A 106 11.60 -9.25 -4.77
CA ASP A 106 12.52 -8.71 -5.75
C ASP A 106 12.39 -7.18 -5.88
N GLN A 107 13.36 -6.59 -6.58
CA GLN A 107 13.27 -5.22 -7.03
C GLN A 107 12.86 -5.20 -8.51
N PRO A 108 11.68 -4.66 -8.84
CA PRO A 108 11.21 -4.61 -10.22
C PRO A 108 12.08 -3.67 -11.06
N LEU A 109 12.13 -3.92 -12.37
CA LEU A 109 12.83 -3.05 -13.33
C LEU A 109 12.13 -1.69 -13.42
N PRO A 110 12.83 -0.61 -13.82
CA PRO A 110 12.21 0.72 -13.95
C PRO A 110 10.94 0.75 -14.82
N ALA A 111 10.91 -0.02 -15.91
CA ALA A 111 9.74 -0.14 -16.77
C ALA A 111 8.54 -0.79 -16.06
N ASP A 112 8.80 -1.79 -15.22
CA ASP A 112 7.77 -2.46 -14.41
C ASP A 112 7.24 -1.52 -13.32
N ARG A 113 8.13 -0.78 -12.64
CA ARG A 113 7.75 0.23 -11.63
C ARG A 113 6.79 1.26 -12.21
N PHE A 114 7.12 1.79 -13.39
CA PHE A 114 6.27 2.73 -14.10
C PHE A 114 4.92 2.10 -14.46
N SER A 115 4.94 0.87 -14.99
CA SER A 115 3.72 0.15 -15.38
C SER A 115 2.82 -0.12 -14.18
N PHE A 116 3.39 -0.51 -13.03
CA PHE A 116 2.66 -0.71 -11.78
C PHE A 116 1.97 0.59 -11.34
N LEU A 117 2.69 1.70 -11.28
CA LEU A 117 2.09 2.99 -10.92
C LEU A 117 0.98 3.41 -11.87
N ARG A 118 1.23 3.31 -13.18
CA ARG A 118 0.26 3.70 -14.21
C ARG A 118 -1.03 2.88 -14.09
N SER A 119 -0.92 1.59 -13.78
CA SER A 119 -2.08 0.69 -13.60
C SER A 119 -2.92 1.01 -12.36
N GLU A 120 -2.37 1.77 -11.41
CA GLU A 120 -3.01 2.09 -10.13
C GLU A 120 -3.54 3.54 -10.11
N ILE A 121 -3.50 4.25 -11.26
CA ILE A 121 -4.15 5.56 -11.39
C ILE A 121 -5.67 5.37 -11.36
N CYS A 122 -6.30 5.90 -10.32
CA CYS A 122 -7.74 5.94 -10.21
C CYS A 122 -8.34 6.75 -11.37
N MET A 123 -9.37 6.19 -12.03
CA MET A 123 -10.10 6.85 -13.14
C MET A 123 -9.19 7.30 -14.30
N SER A 124 -8.21 6.47 -14.67
CA SER A 124 -7.25 6.76 -15.75
C SER A 124 -7.90 7.15 -17.08
N ASP A 125 -9.10 6.65 -17.38
CA ASP A 125 -9.82 6.94 -18.62
C ASP A 125 -10.15 8.44 -18.79
N LEU A 126 -10.29 9.18 -17.67
CA LEU A 126 -10.53 10.62 -17.72
C LEU A 126 -9.32 11.39 -18.27
N LEU A 127 -8.11 10.85 -18.17
CA LEU A 127 -6.88 11.51 -18.62
C LEU A 127 -6.82 11.66 -20.13
N ALA A 128 -7.48 10.78 -20.90
CA ALA A 128 -7.50 10.84 -22.36
C ALA A 128 -8.10 12.15 -22.89
N GLY A 129 -8.99 12.80 -22.12
CA GLY A 129 -9.57 14.11 -22.45
C GLY A 129 -8.77 15.31 -21.92
N MET A 130 -7.64 15.08 -21.24
CA MET A 130 -6.91 16.11 -20.49
C MET A 130 -5.40 16.06 -20.77
N PRO A 131 -4.93 16.45 -21.97
CA PRO A 131 -3.55 16.21 -22.41
C PRO A 131 -2.49 16.87 -21.53
N TYR A 132 -2.77 18.07 -20.99
CA TYR A 132 -1.85 18.74 -20.06
C TYR A 132 -1.77 18.01 -18.71
N THR A 133 -2.90 17.53 -18.21
CA THR A 133 -2.97 16.75 -16.97
C THR A 133 -2.29 15.40 -17.15
N GLU A 134 -2.55 14.70 -18.25
CA GLU A 134 -1.90 13.42 -18.57
C GLU A 134 -0.38 13.57 -18.61
N ARG A 135 0.14 14.61 -19.28
CA ARG A 135 1.57 14.92 -19.29
C ARG A 135 2.12 15.17 -17.88
N SER A 136 1.40 15.94 -17.06
CA SER A 136 1.81 16.23 -15.69
C SER A 136 1.89 14.94 -14.85
N TYR A 137 0.86 14.10 -14.93
CA TYR A 137 0.80 12.80 -14.25
C TYR A 137 1.96 11.90 -14.70
N LEU A 138 2.25 11.85 -16.01
CA LEU A 138 3.36 11.06 -16.53
C LEU A 138 4.70 11.48 -15.89
N LEU A 139 4.98 12.78 -15.81
CA LEU A 139 6.19 13.30 -15.20
C LEU A 139 6.26 12.99 -13.70
N GLN A 140 5.13 13.08 -13.00
CA GLN A 140 5.03 12.70 -11.60
C GLN A 140 5.33 11.20 -11.40
N LEU A 141 4.81 10.31 -12.25
CA LEU A 141 5.14 8.89 -12.17
C LEU A 141 6.64 8.65 -12.32
N LEU A 142 7.29 9.35 -13.25
CA LEU A 142 8.74 9.23 -13.46
C LEU A 142 9.53 9.69 -12.22
N GLN A 143 9.11 10.79 -11.58
CA GLN A 143 9.73 11.26 -10.33
C GLN A 143 9.61 10.23 -9.20
N ILE A 144 8.47 9.55 -9.08
CA ILE A 144 8.29 8.47 -8.11
C ILE A 144 9.21 7.30 -8.45
N VAL A 145 9.26 6.86 -9.71
CA VAL A 145 10.12 5.74 -10.15
C VAL A 145 11.60 6.00 -9.87
N GLU A 146 12.04 7.26 -9.98
CA GLU A 146 13.42 7.67 -9.73
C GLU A 146 13.78 7.73 -8.24
N LYS A 147 12.87 8.25 -7.40
CA LYS A 147 13.17 8.58 -5.99
C LYS A 147 12.74 7.51 -4.99
N VAL A 148 11.72 6.72 -5.31
CA VAL A 148 11.04 5.84 -4.36
C VAL A 148 11.54 4.41 -4.51
N HIS A 149 11.71 3.71 -3.40
CA HIS A 149 12.09 2.30 -3.42
C HIS A 149 10.90 1.42 -3.75
N PHE A 150 11.10 0.47 -4.66
CA PHE A 150 10.09 -0.52 -5.02
C PHE A 150 10.47 -1.90 -4.55
N ILE A 151 9.50 -2.60 -4.00
CA ILE A 151 9.59 -4.00 -3.59
C ILE A 151 8.42 -4.72 -4.23
N ARG A 152 8.68 -5.77 -5.00
CA ARG A 152 7.64 -6.70 -5.41
C ARG A 152 7.62 -7.88 -4.46
N VAL A 153 6.41 -8.26 -4.03
CA VAL A 153 6.15 -9.39 -3.13
C VAL A 153 5.16 -10.32 -3.80
N ILE A 154 5.63 -11.51 -4.18
CA ILE A 154 4.79 -12.58 -4.72
C ILE A 154 4.53 -13.55 -3.58
N ARG A 155 3.27 -13.67 -3.14
CA ARG A 155 2.91 -14.51 -1.98
C ARG A 155 2.09 -15.75 -2.39
N PRO A 156 2.14 -16.84 -1.59
CA PRO A 156 1.17 -17.92 -1.68
C PRO A 156 -0.24 -17.41 -1.40
N SER A 157 -1.29 -18.03 -1.96
CA SER A 157 -2.69 -17.65 -1.69
C SER A 157 -3.06 -17.83 -0.21
N GLU A 158 -2.54 -18.89 0.42
CA GLU A 158 -2.90 -19.34 1.77
C GLU A 158 -2.01 -18.81 2.90
N ILE A 159 -1.04 -17.94 2.61
CA ILE A 159 -0.16 -17.41 3.66
C ILE A 159 -0.94 -16.65 4.73
N ARG A 160 -0.58 -16.89 6.00
CA ARG A 160 -1.16 -16.17 7.12
C ARG A 160 -0.66 -14.74 7.15
N ILE A 161 -1.56 -13.79 7.43
CA ILE A 161 -1.19 -12.37 7.39
C ILE A 161 -0.08 -11.98 8.37
N LYS A 162 -0.04 -12.60 9.56
CA LYS A 162 1.00 -12.37 10.57
C LYS A 162 2.39 -12.79 10.08
N GLU A 163 2.45 -13.90 9.34
CA GLU A 163 3.68 -14.43 8.76
C GLU A 163 4.16 -13.55 7.62
N LEU A 164 3.25 -13.13 6.73
CA LEU A 164 3.56 -12.18 5.67
C LEU A 164 4.06 -10.84 6.22
N HIS A 165 3.41 -10.31 7.25
CA HIS A 165 3.82 -9.08 7.93
C HIS A 165 5.25 -9.19 8.48
N ALA A 166 5.58 -10.30 9.14
CA ALA A 166 6.93 -10.51 9.68
C ALA A 166 7.99 -10.55 8.57
N LEU A 167 7.74 -11.29 7.48
CA LEU A 167 8.66 -11.41 6.35
C LEU A 167 8.86 -10.09 5.60
N VAL A 168 7.77 -9.35 5.34
CA VAL A 168 7.85 -8.02 4.71
C VAL A 168 8.62 -7.04 5.60
N SER A 169 8.37 -7.06 6.91
CA SER A 169 9.08 -6.19 7.87
C SER A 169 10.58 -6.50 7.93
N GLU A 170 10.94 -7.78 7.92
CA GLU A 170 12.35 -8.22 7.85
C GLU A 170 13.02 -7.75 6.57
N TYR A 171 12.34 -7.93 5.42
CA TYR A 171 12.86 -7.53 4.12
C TYR A 171 13.07 -6.01 4.04
N ILE A 172 12.11 -5.21 4.52
CA ILE A 172 12.25 -3.75 4.60
C ILE A 172 13.45 -3.40 5.50
N ARG A 173 13.56 -4.02 6.68
CA ARG A 173 14.66 -3.72 7.61
C ARG A 173 16.01 -4.02 6.98
N THR A 174 16.19 -5.20 6.39
CA THR A 174 17.46 -5.63 5.78
C THR A 174 17.81 -4.83 4.51
N SER A 175 16.81 -4.44 3.72
CA SER A 175 17.01 -3.67 2.49
C SER A 175 17.37 -2.20 2.74
N PHE A 176 16.94 -1.63 3.87
CA PHE A 176 17.10 -0.18 4.14
C PHE A 176 17.90 0.15 5.41
N SER A 177 18.39 -0.84 6.17
CA SER A 177 19.22 -0.61 7.38
C SER A 177 20.62 -0.03 7.11
N GLY A 178 20.98 0.24 5.85
CA GLY A 178 22.16 1.01 5.48
C GLY A 178 21.95 2.54 5.38
N GLY A 179 20.72 3.05 5.55
CA GLY A 179 20.39 4.45 5.28
C GLY A 179 19.57 5.10 6.38
N VAL A 180 20.18 5.39 7.54
CA VAL A 180 19.64 6.42 8.44
C VAL A 180 19.80 7.77 7.73
N ARG A 181 18.80 8.18 6.94
CA ARG A 181 18.64 9.59 6.59
C ARG A 181 18.06 10.29 7.82
N ARG A 182 18.96 10.98 8.53
CA ARG A 182 18.62 12.02 9.49
C ARG A 182 17.97 13.21 8.79
#